data_AF-A0A965UZP3-F1
#
_entry.id   AF-A0A965UZP3-F1
#
_cell.length_a   1.000
_cell.length_b   1.000
_cell.length_c   1.000
_cell.angle_alpha   90.00
_cell.angle_beta   90.00
_cell.angle_gamma   90.00
#
_symmetry.space_group_name_H-M   'P 1'
#
loop_
_entity.id
_entity.type
_entity.pdbx_description
1 polymer ?
#
loop_
_entity_poly.entity_id
_entity_poly.type
_entity_poly.pdbx_seq_one_letter_code
_entity_poly.pdbx_strand_id
1 'polypeptide(L)'
;MKKALVTQAFGDKWHKVLELTKPRMESYCQRHKIDLITFEKPLVEPVQYSKLAIGNIIATKGYEQVTFLDCDILVANDHFHGIR
;
A
#
# COMPACT_ATOMS: atom_id res chain seq x y z
N MET A 1 14.22 -7.66 8.60
CA MET A 1 13.43 -6.45 8.75
C MET A 1 12.01 -6.68 8.27
N LYS A 2 11.02 -6.71 9.16
CA LYS A 2 9.60 -6.90 8.78
C LYS A 2 9.03 -5.58 8.25
N LYS A 3 8.57 -5.55 7.00
CA LYS A 3 8.08 -4.34 6.33
C LYS A 3 6.65 -4.50 5.85
N ALA A 4 5.90 -3.41 5.83
CA ALA A 4 4.61 -3.35 5.15
C ALA A 4 4.50 -2.18 4.18
N LEU A 5 3.69 -2.37 3.16
CA LEU A 5 3.16 -1.33 2.28
C LEU A 5 1.67 -1.22 2.58
N VAL A 6 1.21 -0.02 2.87
CA VAL A 6 -0.19 0.28 3.21
C VAL A 6 -0.78 1.17 2.12
N THR A 7 -1.97 0.82 1.65
CA THR A 7 -2.79 1.68 0.79
C THR A 7 -4.22 1.74 1.31
N GLN A 8 -4.97 2.77 0.90
CA GLN A 8 -6.37 2.94 1.26
C GLN A 8 -7.19 3.39 0.05
N ALA A 9 -8.41 2.87 -0.07
CA ALA A 9 -9.37 3.26 -1.09
C ALA A 9 -10.78 3.18 -0.50
N PHE A 10 -11.53 4.29 -0.52
CA PHE A 10 -12.86 4.35 0.08
C PHE A 10 -13.91 4.79 -0.94
N GLY A 11 -14.89 3.94 -1.20
CA GLY A 11 -15.97 4.19 -2.15
C GLY A 11 -15.60 3.85 -3.60
N ASP A 12 -16.64 3.65 -4.41
CA ASP A 12 -16.57 2.98 -5.71
C ASP A 12 -15.56 3.60 -6.68
N LYS A 13 -15.44 4.93 -6.68
CA LYS A 13 -14.46 5.62 -7.54
C LYS A 13 -13.03 5.19 -7.21
N TRP A 14 -12.69 5.16 -5.92
CA TRP A 14 -11.33 4.84 -5.48
C TRP A 14 -11.08 3.33 -5.51
N HIS A 15 -12.11 2.50 -5.32
CA HIS A 15 -12.00 1.05 -5.53
C HIS A 15 -11.65 0.70 -6.98
N LYS A 16 -12.29 1.35 -7.96
CA LYS A 16 -11.92 1.19 -9.39
C LYS A 16 -10.49 1.59 -9.70
N VAL A 17 -9.98 2.63 -9.03
CA VAL A 17 -8.57 3.04 -9.17
C VAL A 17 -7.64 1.99 -8.56
N LEU A 18 -7.98 1.50 -7.36
CA LEU A 18 -7.23 0.45 -6.69
C LEU A 18 -7.15 -0.84 -7.50
N GLU A 19 -8.23 -1.24 -8.19
CA GLU A 19 -8.21 -2.41 -9.10
C GLU A 19 -7.11 -2.31 -10.17
N LEU A 20 -6.77 -1.10 -10.62
CA LEU A 20 -5.73 -0.86 -11.63
C LEU A 20 -4.31 -0.82 -11.03
N THR A 21 -4.15 -0.29 -9.82
CA THR A 21 -2.84 -0.06 -9.20
C THR A 21 -2.39 -1.20 -8.28
N LYS A 22 -3.32 -1.87 -7.60
CA LYS A 22 -3.04 -2.94 -6.62
C LYS A 22 -2.21 -4.09 -7.22
N PRO A 23 -2.47 -4.59 -8.45
CA PRO A 23 -1.62 -5.65 -9.02
C PRO A 23 -0.14 -5.25 -9.13
N ARG A 24 0.16 -3.97 -9.35
CA ARG A 24 1.54 -3.44 -9.38
C ARG A 24 2.15 -3.41 -7.99
N MET A 25 1.38 -3.00 -6.98
CA MET A 25 1.78 -3.02 -5.58
C MET A 25 2.04 -4.45 -5.09
N GLU A 26 1.14 -5.39 -5.38
CA GLU A 26 1.27 -6.81 -5.05
C GLU A 26 2.55 -7.40 -5.65
N SER A 27 2.78 -7.16 -6.93
CA SER A 27 3.99 -7.62 -7.62
C SER A 27 5.27 -7.07 -6.97
N TYR A 28 5.30 -5.76 -6.65
CA TYR A 28 6.43 -5.14 -5.95
C TYR A 28 6.63 -5.74 -4.55
N CYS A 29 5.55 -5.83 -3.76
CA CYS A 29 5.57 -6.41 -2.43
C CYS A 29 6.10 -7.85 -2.42
N GLN A 30 5.66 -8.68 -3.36
CA GLN A 30 6.11 -10.05 -3.51
C GLN A 30 7.63 -10.13 -3.80
N ARG A 31 8.14 -9.33 -4.74
CA ARG A 31 9.59 -9.31 -5.08
C ARG A 31 10.46 -8.90 -3.90
N HIS A 32 9.99 -7.93 -3.11
CA HIS A 32 10.78 -7.34 -2.02
C HIS A 32 10.45 -7.94 -0.64
N LYS A 33 9.60 -8.97 -0.57
CA LYS A 33 9.15 -9.61 0.69
C LYS A 33 8.57 -8.59 1.67
N ILE A 34 7.67 -7.75 1.17
CA ILE A 34 6.94 -6.72 1.92
C ILE A 34 5.48 -7.17 2.04
N ASP A 35 4.88 -7.04 3.21
CA ASP A 35 3.46 -7.35 3.40
C ASP A 35 2.59 -6.22 2.81
N LEU A 36 1.58 -6.57 2.01
CA LEU A 36 0.60 -5.60 1.51
C LEU A 36 -0.60 -5.53 2.45
N ILE A 37 -0.97 -4.32 2.87
CA ILE A 37 -2.16 -4.05 3.68
C ILE A 37 -3.03 -3.04 2.93
N THR A 38 -4.31 -3.39 2.75
CA THR A 38 -5.28 -2.53 2.07
C THR A 38 -6.41 -2.17 3.04
N PHE A 39 -6.74 -0.88 3.14
CA PHE A 39 -7.93 -0.40 3.82
C PHE A 39 -9.00 -0.03 2.80
N GLU A 40 -10.07 -0.84 2.74
CA GLU A 40 -11.20 -0.61 1.83
C GLU A 40 -12.42 0.01 2.52
N LYS A 41 -12.33 0.16 3.85
CA LYS A 41 -13.30 0.86 4.71
C LYS A 41 -12.58 1.88 5.58
N PRO A 42 -13.14 3.09 5.77
CA PRO A 42 -12.53 4.10 6.61
C PRO A 42 -12.45 3.62 8.06
N LEU A 43 -11.39 4.03 8.76
CA LEU A 43 -11.15 3.70 10.16
C LEU A 43 -11.54 4.84 11.10
N VAL A 44 -11.57 6.07 10.58
CA VAL A 44 -11.90 7.30 11.31
C VAL A 44 -12.61 8.28 10.36
N GLU A 45 -13.28 9.28 10.95
CA GLU A 45 -13.80 10.43 10.22
C GLU A 45 -13.07 11.72 10.65
N PRO A 46 -12.75 12.64 9.72
CA PRO A 46 -12.89 12.52 8.27
C PRO A 46 -12.05 11.40 7.62
N VAL A 47 -12.61 10.73 6.61
CA VAL A 47 -12.01 9.53 5.96
C VAL A 47 -10.53 9.66 5.56
N GLN A 48 -10.07 10.85 5.15
CA GLN A 48 -8.68 11.07 4.72
C GLN A 48 -7.65 10.81 5.83
N TYR A 49 -8.06 10.86 7.11
CA TYR A 49 -7.18 10.60 8.24
C TYR A 49 -7.03 9.11 8.57
N SER A 50 -7.73 8.20 7.87
CA SER A 50 -7.57 6.75 8.05
C SER A 50 -6.12 6.27 7.87
N LYS A 51 -5.30 6.98 7.08
CA LYS A 51 -3.86 6.71 6.93
C LYS A 51 -3.06 6.87 8.23
N LEU A 52 -3.54 7.64 9.21
CA LEU A 52 -2.87 7.78 10.51
C LEU A 52 -2.87 6.46 11.30
N ALA A 53 -3.71 5.48 10.93
CA ALA A 53 -3.66 4.13 11.48
C ALA A 53 -2.31 3.42 11.29
N ILE A 54 -1.45 3.91 10.38
CA ILE A 54 -0.09 3.39 10.17
C ILE A 54 0.73 3.38 11.47
N GLY A 55 0.61 4.41 12.31
CA GLY A 55 1.30 4.43 13.60
C GLY A 55 0.91 3.23 14.47
N ASN A 56 -0.38 2.90 14.50
CA ASN A 56 -0.88 1.73 15.22
C ASN A 56 -0.41 0.41 14.58
N ILE A 57 -0.34 0.34 13.25
CA ILE A 57 0.17 -0.84 12.53
C ILE A 57 1.62 -1.12 12.94
N ILE A 58 2.48 -0.09 12.96
CA ILE A 58 3.87 -0.19 13.42
C ILE A 58 3.90 -0.70 14.86
N ALA A 59 3.20 -0.01 15.77
CA ALA A 59 3.24 -0.28 17.20
C ALA A 59 2.72 -1.66 17.60
N THR A 60 1.71 -2.19 16.87
CA THR A 60 1.00 -3.41 17.28
C THR A 60 1.37 -4.66 16.48
N LYS A 61 1.85 -4.53 15.23
CA LYS A 61 2.12 -5.68 14.35
C LYS A 61 3.61 -5.98 14.17
N GLY A 62 4.48 -5.25 14.86
CA GLY A 62 5.93 -5.46 14.88
C GLY A 62 6.61 -5.17 13.53
N TYR A 63 6.05 -4.25 12.75
CA TYR A 63 6.72 -3.78 11.53
C TYR A 63 7.78 -2.76 11.90
N GLU A 64 8.98 -2.92 11.36
CA GLU A 64 10.09 -1.97 11.53
C GLU A 64 9.96 -0.78 10.57
N GLN A 65 9.28 -0.99 9.43
CA GLN A 65 9.02 0.04 8.43
C GLN A 65 7.63 -0.16 7.83
N VAL A 66 6.87 0.92 7.72
CA VAL A 66 5.61 0.96 6.97
C VAL A 66 5.67 2.10 5.98
N THR A 67 5.43 1.79 4.71
CA THR A 67 5.35 2.77 3.62
C THR A 67 3.90 2.95 3.23
N PHE A 68 3.43 4.18 3.21
CA PHE A 68 2.12 4.52 2.67
C PHE A 68 2.21 4.85 1.18
N LEU A 69 1.30 4.31 0.38
CA LEU A 69 1.06 4.69 -0.99
C LEU A 69 -0.42 4.98 -1.18
N ASP A 70 -0.75 6.17 -1.68
CA ASP A 70 -2.11 6.46 -2.12
C ASP A 70 -2.53 5.46 -3.22
N CYS A 71 -3.83 5.14 -3.28
CA CYS A 71 -4.32 4.10 -4.19
C CYS A 71 -4.18 4.48 -5.68
N ASP A 72 -3.96 5.75 -6.00
CA ASP A 72 -3.72 6.26 -7.35
C ASP A 72 -2.24 6.28 -7.76
N ILE A 73 -1.34 5.79 -6.90
CA ILE A 73 0.07 5.60 -7.25
C ILE A 73 0.28 4.26 -7.96
N LEU A 74 0.85 4.32 -9.16
CA LEU A 74 1.23 3.15 -9.94
C LEU A 74 2.72 2.83 -9.72
N VAL A 75 3.02 1.68 -9.12
CA VAL A 75 4.42 1.22 -9.00
C VAL A 75 4.93 0.80 -10.39
N ALA A 76 5.91 1.54 -10.91
CA ALA A 76 6.53 1.26 -12.20
C ALA A 76 7.14 -0.15 -12.24
N ASN A 77 7.25 -0.73 -13.43
CA ASN A 77 8.08 -1.92 -13.59
C ASN A 77 9.53 -1.49 -13.42
N ASP A 78 10.28 -2.25 -12.64
CA ASP A 78 11.73 -2.10 -12.64
C ASP A 78 12.17 -2.25 -14.10
N HIS A 79 12.71 -1.19 -14.70
CA HIS A 79 13.22 -1.30 -16.05
C HIS A 79 14.33 -2.35 -16.01
N PHE A 80 14.14 -3.44 -16.74
CA PHE A 80 15.20 -4.40 -17.01
C PHE A 80 16.25 -3.66 -17.84
N HIS A 81 17.19 -2.96 -17.19
CA HIS A 81 18.43 -2.53 -17.81
C HIS A 81 19.29 -3.78 -17.91
N GLY A 82 18.93 -4.65 -18.86
CA GLY A 82 19.82 -5.67 -19.35
C GLY A 82 20.98 -4.99 -20.04
N ILE A 83 22.01 -4.65 -19.27
CA ILE A 83 23.36 -4.56 -19.81
C ILE A 83 23.75 -6.02 -20.07
N ARG A 84 23.63 -6.41 -21.34
CA ARG A 84 24.35 -7.57 -21.90
C ARG A 84 25.83 -7.24 -21.99
#